data_AF-A0A6A2WC10-F1
#
_entry.id   AF-A0A6A2WC10-F1
#
_cell.length_a   1.000
_cell.length_b   1.000
_cell.length_c   1.000
_cell.angle_alpha   90.00
_cell.angle_beta   90.00
_cell.angle_gamma   90.00
#
_symmetry.space_group_name_H-M   'P 1'
#
loop_
_entity.id
_entity.type
_entity.pdbx_description
1 polymer ?
#
loop_
_entity_poly.entity_id
_entity_poly.type
_entity_poly.pdbx_seq_one_letter_code
_entity_poly.pdbx_strand_id
1 'polypeptide(L)'
;MVEFQKVMLQFFWRIGYCINSFHFQVGERALFFWNNDQIVNLILHNRHVIFPILLPALEKNTQNHWNHAVLSLILNVRKIFMVMDEQLFMSCLAHFKEQEGKLSILAKKRKEAWERLESAASHQPITGNTAVLVTPLAKPIAY
;
A
#
# COMPACT_ATOMS: atom_id res chain seq x y z
N MET A 1 23.90 -1.16 15.65
CA MET A 1 22.52 -1.55 16.02
C MET A 1 21.72 -0.34 16.52
N VAL A 2 22.19 0.39 17.55
CA VAL A 2 21.42 1.51 18.16
C VAL A 2 21.09 2.65 17.17
N GLU A 3 22.06 3.12 16.38
CA GLU A 3 21.81 4.21 15.42
C GLU A 3 20.83 3.82 14.31
N PHE A 4 20.86 2.57 13.87
CA PHE A 4 19.93 2.07 12.86
C PHE A 4 18.49 2.07 13.37
N GLN A 5 18.27 1.67 14.62
CA GLN A 5 16.93 1.64 15.22
C GLN A 5 16.26 3.02 15.28
N LYS A 6 17.04 4.10 15.34
CA LYS A 6 16.53 5.48 15.29
C LYS A 6 15.88 5.83 13.95
N VAL A 7 16.32 5.19 12.86
CA VAL A 7 15.89 5.54 11.48
C VAL A 7 15.14 4.42 10.77
N MET A 8 15.23 3.18 11.24
CA MET A 8 14.77 1.98 10.51
C MET A 8 13.29 2.05 10.13
N LEU A 9 12.43 2.61 10.99
CA LEU A 9 11.00 2.72 10.71
C LEU A 9 10.76 3.59 9.48
N GLN A 10 11.23 4.83 9.50
CA GLN A 10 11.02 5.78 8.40
C GLN A 10 11.68 5.28 7.11
N PHE A 11 12.85 4.67 7.24
CA PHE A 11 13.56 4.06 6.14
C PHE A 11 12.73 2.95 5.47
N PHE A 12 12.25 1.95 6.23
CA PHE A 12 11.52 0.83 5.62
C PHE A 12 10.10 1.18 5.19
N TRP A 13 9.46 2.18 5.81
CA TRP A 13 8.25 2.75 5.24
C TRP A 13 8.50 3.31 3.83
N ARG A 14 9.58 4.08 3.65
CA ARG A 14 9.97 4.59 2.33
C ARG A 14 10.27 3.46 1.35
N ILE A 15 11.01 2.43 1.77
CA ILE A 15 11.29 1.25 0.94
C ILE A 15 9.99 0.56 0.51
N GLY A 16 9.01 0.39 1.42
CA GLY A 16 7.71 -0.17 1.08
C GLY A 16 6.97 0.64 -0.01
N TYR A 17 7.03 1.96 0.04
CA TYR A 17 6.51 2.81 -1.04
C TYR A 17 7.27 2.63 -2.36
N CYS A 18 8.60 2.54 -2.31
CA CYS A 18 9.40 2.33 -3.52
C CYS A 18 9.13 0.97 -4.17
N ILE A 19 8.93 -0.09 -3.39
CA ILE A 19 8.54 -1.42 -3.88
C ILE A 19 7.21 -1.34 -4.64
N ASN A 20 6.23 -0.59 -4.13
CA ASN A 20 4.93 -0.36 -4.77
C ASN A 20 4.93 0.69 -5.89
N SER A 21 6.10 1.19 -6.29
CA SER A 21 6.19 2.15 -7.40
C SER A 21 5.86 1.49 -8.73
N PHE A 22 5.05 2.16 -9.55
CA PHE A 22 4.82 1.73 -10.93
C PHE A 22 6.05 1.93 -11.84
N HIS A 23 7.04 2.73 -11.40
CA HIS A 23 8.28 2.92 -12.14
C HIS A 23 9.26 1.79 -11.84
N PHE A 24 9.49 0.89 -12.81
CA PHE A 24 10.24 -0.35 -12.58
C PHE A 24 11.64 -0.13 -11.98
N GLN A 25 12.40 0.89 -12.42
CA GLN A 25 13.75 1.15 -11.87
C GLN A 25 13.72 1.50 -10.37
N VAL A 26 12.64 2.15 -9.90
CA VAL A 26 12.49 2.51 -8.48
C VAL A 26 12.22 1.24 -7.67
N GLY A 27 11.29 0.40 -8.14
CA GLY A 27 10.98 -0.88 -7.51
C GLY A 27 12.19 -1.83 -7.49
N GLU A 28 12.84 -2.01 -8.64
CA GLU A 28 14.05 -2.84 -8.79
C GLU A 28 15.16 -2.38 -7.84
N ARG A 29 15.50 -1.08 -7.85
CA ARG A 29 16.58 -0.56 -7.01
C ARG A 29 16.27 -0.68 -5.53
N ALA A 30 15.00 -0.58 -5.14
CA ALA A 30 14.57 -0.83 -3.76
C ALA A 30 14.69 -2.31 -3.37
N LEU A 31 14.35 -3.24 -4.27
CA LEU A 31 14.47 -4.69 -4.02
C LEU A 31 15.93 -5.16 -3.99
N PHE A 32 16.85 -4.44 -4.65
CA PHE A 32 18.28 -4.77 -4.62
C PHE A 32 18.94 -4.57 -3.25
N PHE A 33 18.28 -3.91 -2.29
CA PHE A 33 18.76 -3.83 -0.90
C PHE A 33 18.96 -5.22 -0.27
N TRP A 34 18.21 -6.24 -0.72
CA TRP A 34 18.31 -7.61 -0.24
C TRP A 34 19.53 -8.38 -0.76
N ASN A 35 20.28 -7.82 -1.73
CA ASN A 35 21.55 -8.40 -2.17
C ASN A 35 22.72 -7.98 -1.28
N ASN A 36 22.48 -7.11 -0.29
CA ASN A 36 23.50 -6.67 0.66
C ASN A 36 23.34 -7.39 1.99
N ASP A 37 24.29 -8.28 2.32
CA ASP A 37 24.27 -9.09 3.54
C ASP A 37 24.22 -8.25 4.82
N GLN A 38 24.80 -7.05 4.84
CA GLN A 38 24.74 -6.17 6.01
C GLN A 38 23.32 -5.66 6.23
N ILE A 39 22.60 -5.32 5.16
CA ILE A 39 21.19 -4.89 5.22
C ILE A 39 20.31 -6.06 5.63
N VAL A 40 20.52 -7.24 5.05
CA VAL A 40 19.78 -8.46 5.41
C VAL A 40 20.00 -8.81 6.89
N ASN A 41 21.23 -8.69 7.38
CA ASN A 41 21.54 -8.89 8.80
C ASN A 41 20.85 -7.86 9.69
N LEU A 42 20.83 -6.58 9.32
CA LEU A 42 20.09 -5.56 10.07
C LEU A 42 18.58 -5.85 10.11
N ILE A 43 18.02 -6.36 9.01
CA ILE A 43 16.62 -6.80 8.96
C ILE A 43 16.40 -7.98 9.90
N LEU A 44 17.24 -9.01 9.86
CA LEU A 44 17.12 -10.20 10.71
C LEU A 44 17.06 -9.86 12.20
N HIS A 45 17.93 -8.93 12.64
CA HIS A 45 17.99 -8.51 14.05
C HIS A 45 16.78 -7.66 14.48
N ASN A 46 16.06 -7.04 13.55
CA ASN A 46 14.94 -6.14 13.82
C ASN A 46 13.63 -6.62 13.15
N ARG A 47 13.55 -7.91 12.80
CA ARG A 47 12.51 -8.49 11.95
C ARG A 47 11.09 -8.30 12.48
N HIS A 48 10.90 -8.35 13.81
CA HIS A 48 9.59 -8.15 14.45
C HIS A 48 8.99 -6.77 14.17
N VAL A 49 9.83 -5.77 13.86
CA VAL A 49 9.38 -4.42 13.49
C VAL A 49 9.31 -4.25 11.98
N ILE A 50 10.27 -4.82 11.25
CA ILE A 50 10.43 -4.57 9.81
C ILE A 50 9.47 -5.43 8.97
N PHE A 51 9.25 -6.70 9.32
CA PHE A 51 8.38 -7.61 8.55
C PHE A 51 6.95 -7.08 8.42
N PRO A 52 6.29 -6.61 9.50
CA PRO A 52 4.93 -6.07 9.39
C PRO A 52 4.81 -4.86 8.45
N ILE A 53 5.89 -4.09 8.22
CA ILE A 53 5.91 -2.93 7.33
C ILE A 53 6.07 -3.36 5.87
N LEU A 54 7.01 -4.26 5.61
CA LEU A 54 7.39 -4.62 4.24
C LEU A 54 6.54 -5.73 3.65
N LEU A 55 6.05 -6.67 4.46
CA LEU A 55 5.26 -7.80 3.94
C LEU A 55 4.02 -7.34 3.16
N PRO A 56 3.19 -6.39 3.66
CA PRO A 56 2.07 -5.87 2.88
C PRO A 56 2.48 -5.22 1.56
N ALA A 57 3.66 -4.58 1.51
CA ALA A 57 4.17 -3.97 0.28
C ALA A 57 4.60 -5.04 -0.73
N LEU A 58 5.26 -6.11 -0.28
CA LEU A 58 5.64 -7.23 -1.14
C LEU A 58 4.39 -7.94 -1.69
N GLU A 59 3.43 -8.27 -0.83
CA GLU A 59 2.24 -9.05 -1.21
C GLU A 59 1.27 -8.29 -2.14
N LYS A 60 1.19 -6.96 -2.05
CA LYS A 60 0.37 -6.18 -3.00
C LYS A 60 0.83 -6.32 -4.45
N ASN A 61 2.13 -6.53 -4.65
CA ASN A 61 2.74 -6.58 -5.97
C ASN A 61 2.97 -8.00 -6.49
N THR A 62 2.88 -9.05 -5.66
CA THR A 62 3.12 -10.44 -6.09
C THR A 62 2.15 -10.92 -7.16
N GLN A 63 0.99 -10.28 -7.31
CA GLN A 63 -0.02 -10.70 -8.28
C GLN A 63 -0.01 -9.87 -9.57
N ASN A 64 0.41 -8.59 -9.53
CA ASN A 64 0.04 -7.62 -10.56
C ASN A 64 1.14 -6.62 -10.96
N HIS A 65 2.41 -6.84 -10.58
CA HIS A 65 3.46 -5.95 -11.10
C HIS A 65 3.67 -6.18 -12.61
N TRP A 66 3.56 -5.12 -13.42
CA TRP A 66 3.59 -5.21 -14.89
C TRP A 66 4.95 -5.67 -15.44
N ASN A 67 6.03 -5.43 -14.71
CA ASN A 67 7.39 -5.83 -15.10
C ASN A 67 7.77 -7.18 -14.48
N HIS A 68 8.13 -8.16 -15.32
CA HIS A 68 8.50 -9.51 -14.90
C HIS A 68 9.79 -9.60 -14.07
N ALA A 69 10.79 -8.76 -14.33
CA ALA A 69 12.05 -8.78 -13.57
C ALA A 69 11.81 -8.31 -12.13
N VAL A 70 11.04 -7.22 -11.96
CA VAL A 70 10.61 -6.75 -10.64
C VAL A 70 9.79 -7.83 -9.92
N LEU A 71 8.87 -8.50 -10.60
CA LEU A 71 8.10 -9.61 -10.01
C LEU A 71 9.02 -10.73 -9.51
N SER A 72 10.03 -11.13 -10.29
CA SER A 72 11.01 -12.15 -9.88
C SER A 72 11.77 -11.74 -8.62
N LEU A 73 12.20 -10.46 -8.54
CA LEU A 73 12.88 -9.92 -7.35
C LEU A 73 11.96 -9.93 -6.12
N ILE A 74 10.69 -9.56 -6.27
CA ILE A 74 9.70 -9.62 -5.18
C ILE A 74 9.57 -11.05 -4.65
N LEU A 75 9.46 -12.04 -5.53
CA LEU A 75 9.36 -13.45 -5.12
C LEU A 75 10.63 -13.94 -4.42
N ASN A 76 11.81 -13.50 -4.88
CA ASN A 76 13.07 -13.80 -4.21
C ASN A 76 13.12 -13.19 -2.79
N VAL A 77 12.78 -11.91 -2.66
CA VAL A 77 12.74 -11.21 -1.37
C VAL A 77 11.73 -11.86 -0.41
N ARG A 78 10.57 -12.24 -0.92
CA ARG A 78 9.55 -12.99 -0.18
C ARG A 78 10.09 -14.33 0.33
N LYS A 79 10.84 -15.06 -0.49
CA LYS A 79 11.50 -16.31 -0.09
C LYS A 79 12.55 -16.07 1.00
N ILE A 80 13.34 -15.00 0.90
CA ILE A 80 14.31 -14.62 1.95
C ILE A 80 13.59 -14.39 3.28
N PHE A 81 12.47 -13.67 3.31
CA PHE A 81 11.70 -13.45 4.53
C PHE A 81 11.17 -14.76 5.13
N MET A 82 10.66 -15.66 4.29
CA MET A 82 10.15 -16.95 4.73
C MET A 82 11.26 -17.84 5.32
N VAL A 83 12.45 -17.87 4.70
CA VAL A 83 13.61 -18.61 5.22
C VAL A 83 14.14 -17.98 6.52
N MET A 84 14.06 -16.65 6.64
CA MET A 84 14.58 -15.91 7.78
C MET A 84 13.77 -16.16 9.06
N ASP A 85 12.44 -16.13 8.97
CA ASP A 85 11.54 -16.42 10.09
C ASP A 85 10.15 -16.82 9.56
N GLU A 86 9.95 -18.11 9.37
CA GLU A 86 8.72 -18.65 8.78
C GLU A 86 7.49 -18.32 9.63
N GLN A 87 7.60 -18.45 10.95
CA GLN A 87 6.47 -18.21 11.86
C GLN A 87 6.03 -16.75 11.83
N LEU A 88 6.98 -15.81 11.88
CA LEU A 88 6.69 -14.38 11.77
C LEU A 88 6.13 -14.04 10.38
N PHE A 89 6.71 -14.60 9.32
CA PHE A 89 6.23 -14.41 7.95
C PHE A 89 4.75 -14.83 7.82
N MET A 90 4.41 -16.04 8.29
CA MET A 90 3.05 -16.56 8.22
C MET A 90 2.06 -15.74 9.06
N SER A 91 2.46 -15.28 10.24
CA SER A 91 1.67 -14.39 11.08
C SER A 91 1.36 -13.06 10.38
N CYS A 92 2.39 -12.40 9.82
CA CYS A 92 2.22 -11.17 9.06
C CYS A 92 1.34 -11.38 7.81
N LEU A 93 1.47 -12.52 7.13
CA LEU A 93 0.68 -12.84 5.93
C LEU A 93 -0.79 -13.05 6.28
N ALA A 94 -1.08 -13.74 7.39
CA ALA A 94 -2.44 -13.91 7.88
C ALA A 94 -3.09 -12.55 8.21
N HIS A 95 -2.36 -11.69 8.94
CA HIS A 95 -2.84 -10.34 9.25
C HIS A 95 -3.08 -9.50 7.99
N PHE A 96 -2.19 -9.55 6.99
CA PHE A 96 -2.39 -8.87 5.72
C PHE A 96 -3.68 -9.32 5.01
N LYS A 97 -3.91 -10.64 4.90
CA LYS A 97 -5.13 -11.19 4.27
C LYS A 97 -6.41 -10.79 5.01
N GLU A 98 -6.36 -10.74 6.34
CA GLU A 98 -7.49 -10.28 7.15
C GLU A 98 -7.84 -8.82 6.84
N GLN A 99 -6.83 -7.95 6.74
CA GLN A 99 -7.02 -6.53 6.41
C GLN A 99 -7.56 -6.34 4.97
N GLU A 100 -7.04 -7.07 3.99
CA GLU A 100 -7.58 -7.07 2.62
C GLU A 100 -9.04 -7.51 2.58
N GLY A 101 -9.40 -8.54 3.36
CA GLY A 101 -10.80 -8.98 3.50
C GLY A 101 -11.71 -7.87 4.06
N LYS A 102 -11.27 -7.16 5.10
CA LYS A 102 -12.01 -6.02 5.66
C LYS A 102 -12.17 -4.89 4.65
N LEU A 103 -11.12 -4.54 3.92
CA LEU A 103 -11.15 -3.50 2.89
C LEU A 103 -12.10 -3.87 1.74
N SER A 104 -12.10 -5.14 1.31
CA SER A 104 -13.01 -5.65 0.28
C SER A 104 -14.48 -5.54 0.71
N ILE A 105 -14.80 -5.90 1.95
CA ILE A 105 -16.16 -5.75 2.50
C ILE A 105 -16.59 -4.28 2.51
N LEU A 106 -15.72 -3.37 2.92
CA LEU A 106 -16.01 -1.93 2.93
C LEU A 106 -16.20 -1.38 1.51
N ALA A 107 -15.39 -1.81 0.56
CA ALA A 107 -15.53 -1.44 -0.85
C ALA A 107 -16.87 -1.91 -1.43
N LYS A 108 -17.29 -3.14 -1.11
CA LYS A 108 -18.60 -3.69 -1.52
C LYS A 108 -19.75 -2.85 -0.93
N LYS A 109 -19.73 -2.56 0.37
CA LYS A 109 -20.73 -1.69 1.01
C LYS A 109 -20.80 -0.31 0.36
N ARG A 110 -19.65 0.26 0.02
CA ARG A 110 -19.58 1.55 -0.68
C ARG A 110 -20.20 1.47 -2.08
N LYS A 111 -19.91 0.41 -2.84
CA LYS A 111 -20.49 0.17 -4.15
C LYS A 111 -22.02 0.07 -4.09
N GLU A 112 -22.54 -0.75 -3.17
CA GLU A 112 -23.99 -0.91 -2.97
C GLU A 112 -24.69 0.41 -2.58
N ALA A 113 -24.03 1.26 -1.77
CA ALA A 113 -24.54 2.57 -1.42
C ALA A 113 -24.61 3.51 -2.64
N TRP A 114 -23.59 3.49 -3.49
CA TRP A 114 -23.57 4.27 -4.74
C TRP A 114 -24.65 3.81 -5.73
N GLU A 115 -24.84 2.51 -5.90
CA GLU A 115 -25.88 1.95 -6.78
C GLU A 115 -27.29 2.36 -6.33
N ARG A 116 -27.55 2.40 -5.01
CA ARG A 116 -28.83 2.91 -4.47
C ARG A 116 -29.03 4.39 -4.75
N LEU A 117 -27.98 5.21 -4.61
CA LEU A 117 -28.03 6.64 -4.89
C LEU A 117 -28.30 6.90 -6.39
N GLU A 118 -27.61 6.19 -7.27
CA GLU A 118 -27.79 6.32 -8.72
C GLU A 118 -29.19 5.87 -9.17
N SER A 119 -29.70 4.78 -8.59
CA SER A 119 -31.08 4.34 -8.81
C SER A 119 -32.09 5.37 -8.29
N ALA A 120 -31.91 5.94 -7.10
CA ALA A 120 -32.81 6.98 -6.59
C ALA A 120 -32.80 8.24 -7.47
N ALA A 121 -31.62 8.64 -7.98
CA ALA A 121 -31.48 9.80 -8.86
C ALA A 121 -32.12 9.57 -10.24
N SER A 122 -32.04 8.35 -10.80
CA SER A 122 -32.60 8.04 -12.12
C SER A 122 -34.13 8.06 -12.17
N HIS A 123 -34.80 7.88 -11.02
CA HIS A 123 -36.26 7.90 -10.91
C HIS A 123 -36.81 9.29 -10.56
N GLN A 124 -35.96 10.28 -10.22
CA GLN A 124 -36.41 11.65 -10.04
C GLN A 124 -36.51 12.33 -11.41
N PRO A 125 -37.68 12.92 -11.78
CA PRO A 125 -37.70 13.80 -12.93
C PRO A 125 -36.69 14.90 -12.69
N ILE A 126 -35.90 15.26 -13.70
CA ILE A 126 -35.11 16.49 -13.72
C ILE A 126 -36.14 17.62 -13.58
N THR A 127 -36.47 17.96 -12.35
CA THR A 127 -37.30 19.12 -12.03
C THR A 127 -36.42 20.30 -12.39
N GLY A 128 -36.71 20.88 -13.55
CA GLY A 128 -36.06 22.10 -14.00
C GLY A 128 -36.07 23.10 -12.85
N ASN A 129 -34.88 23.65 -12.58
CA ASN A 129 -34.62 24.69 -11.57
C ASN A 129 -34.37 24.21 -10.13
N THR A 130 -33.47 23.25 -9.90
CA THR A 130 -32.69 23.30 -8.65
C THR A 130 -31.58 24.34 -8.85
N ALA A 131 -31.88 25.60 -8.54
CA ALA A 131 -30.86 26.63 -8.42
C ALA A 131 -29.90 26.20 -7.29
N VAL A 132 -28.76 25.62 -7.67
CA VAL A 132 -27.62 25.49 -6.77
C VAL A 132 -27.19 26.92 -6.49
N LEU A 133 -27.50 27.42 -5.30
CA LEU A 133 -26.96 28.69 -4.80
C LEU A 133 -25.44 28.51 -4.67
N VAL A 134 -24.73 28.75 -5.77
CA VAL A 134 -23.30 29.02 -5.73
C VAL A 134 -23.18 30.41 -5.13
N THR A 135 -23.01 30.48 -3.81
CA THR A 135 -22.63 31.73 -3.15
C THR A 135 -21.28 32.16 -3.75
N PRO A 136 -21.19 33.28 -4.48
CA PRO A 136 -19.92 33.70 -5.04
C PRO A 136 -18.98 34.04 -3.89
N LEU A 137 -17.78 33.45 -3.89
CA LEU A 137 -16.73 33.82 -2.96
C LEU A 137 -16.49 35.33 -3.11
N ALA A 138 -16.67 36.08 -2.01
CA ALA A 138 -16.49 37.52 -2.00
C ALA A 138 -15.12 37.90 -2.60
N LYS A 139 -15.15 38.85 -3.54
CA LYS A 139 -13.93 39.32 -4.24
C LYS A 139 -12.89 39.79 -3.22
N PRO A 140 -11.58 39.53 -3.45
CA PRO A 140 -10.54 40.07 -2.58
C PRO A 140 -10.52 41.60 -2.69
N ILE A 141 -10.35 42.25 -1.55
CA ILE A 141 -10.15 43.70 -1.43
C ILE A 141 -8.85 44.02 -2.19
N ALA A 142 -8.96 44.84 -3.24
CA ALA A 142 -7.80 45.45 -3.89
C ALA A 142 -7.27 46.58 -3.00
N TYR A 143 -5.97 46.55 -2.72
CA TYR A 143 -5.23 47.63 -2.08
C TYR A 143 -4.99 48.77 -3.07
#